data_AF-A0A705SPV1-F1
#
_entry.id   AF-A0A705SPV1-F1
#
_cell.length_a   1.000
_cell.length_b   1.000
_cell.length_c   1.000
_cell.angle_alpha   90.00
_cell.angle_beta   90.00
_cell.angle_gamma   90.00
#
_symmetry.space_group_name_H-M   'P 1'
#
loop_
_entity.id
_entity.type
_entity.pdbx_description
1 polymer ?
#
loop_
_entity_poly.entity_id
_entity_poly.type
_entity_poly.pdbx_seq_one_letter_code
_entity_poly.pdbx_strand_id
1 'polypeptide(L)'
;NWPTRFGCVLSQSGSFWWPHRITPPEGEVITRLKTGALCARGLRIVLEAGVREPIVFQANQALYAQLNTSQQSIFWRQVDGGHDALCWRGGLTQGLMLLWQPLIDTL
;
A
#
# COMPACT_ATOMS: atom_id res chain seq x y z
N ASN A 1 -11.09 5.85 -10.68
CA ASN A 1 -11.01 5.44 -9.25
C ASN A 1 -12.36 5.64 -8.57
N TRP A 2 -12.69 4.81 -7.57
CA TRP A 2 -14.02 4.74 -6.93
C TRP A 2 -13.97 4.61 -5.39
N PRO A 3 -13.54 5.65 -4.65
CA PRO A 3 -13.39 5.58 -3.18
C PRO A 3 -14.71 5.37 -2.44
N THR A 4 -15.84 5.78 -3.01
CA THR A 4 -17.18 5.56 -2.43
C THR A 4 -17.65 4.11 -2.49
N ARG A 5 -17.01 3.28 -3.31
CA ARG A 5 -17.28 1.83 -3.41
C ARG A 5 -16.22 0.99 -2.72
N PHE A 6 -14.95 1.40 -2.81
CA PHE A 6 -13.81 0.69 -2.24
C PHE A 6 -13.06 1.62 -1.28
N GLY A 7 -13.53 1.67 -0.03
CA GLY A 7 -12.95 2.52 1.02
C GLY A 7 -11.76 1.90 1.76
N CYS A 8 -11.59 0.58 1.67
CA CYS A 8 -10.48 -0.15 2.27
C CYS A 8 -9.60 -0.76 1.19
N VAL A 9 -8.28 -0.64 1.35
CA VAL A 9 -7.28 -1.19 0.43
C VAL A 9 -6.27 -2.00 1.22
N LEU A 10 -6.00 -3.23 0.76
CA LEU A 10 -4.91 -4.06 1.24
C LEU A 10 -3.99 -4.34 0.06
N SER A 11 -2.76 -3.83 0.12
CA SER A 11 -1.76 -4.00 -0.93
C SER A 11 -0.51 -4.64 -0.35
N GLN A 12 -0.14 -5.79 -0.90
CA GLN A 12 1.06 -6.55 -0.52
C GLN A 12 1.99 -6.58 -1.71
N SER A 13 3.25 -6.18 -1.52
CA SER A 13 4.29 -6.20 -2.55
C SER A 13 3.86 -5.54 -3.86
N GLY A 14 3.16 -4.40 -3.76
CA GLY A 14 2.54 -3.73 -4.90
C GLY A 14 3.58 -3.28 -5.93
N SER A 15 3.30 -3.46 -7.22
CA SER A 15 4.20 -3.09 -8.31
C SER A 15 4.19 -1.59 -8.62
N PHE A 16 4.51 -0.75 -7.63
CA PHE A 16 4.44 0.71 -7.74
C PHE A 16 5.58 1.35 -8.54
N TRP A 17 6.47 0.54 -9.11
CA TRP A 17 7.42 0.95 -10.14
C TRP A 17 6.78 1.04 -11.54
N TRP A 18 5.61 0.43 -11.74
CA TRP A 18 4.95 0.36 -13.05
C TRP A 18 4.67 1.77 -13.63
N PRO A 19 4.85 1.99 -14.95
CA PRO A 19 5.25 1.03 -15.97
C PRO A 19 6.76 0.82 -16.12
N HIS A 20 7.59 1.45 -15.28
CA HIS A 20 9.03 1.53 -15.48
C HIS A 20 9.77 0.31 -14.93
N ARG A 21 10.41 -0.47 -15.80
CA ARG A 21 11.09 -1.72 -15.43
C ARG A 21 12.50 -1.54 -14.82
N ILE A 22 13.06 -0.32 -14.82
CA ILE A 22 14.46 -0.03 -14.43
C ILE A 22 14.54 1.30 -13.66
N THR A 23 15.45 1.40 -12.70
CA THR A 23 15.59 2.48 -11.70
C THR A 23 16.36 3.73 -12.21
N PRO A 24 15.90 4.97 -11.94
CA PRO A 24 14.53 5.31 -11.59
C PRO A 24 13.93 6.42 -12.46
N PRO A 25 12.87 6.10 -13.21
CA PRO A 25 11.65 6.87 -13.22
C PRO A 25 10.71 6.39 -12.10
N GLU A 26 10.04 7.32 -11.44
CA GLU A 26 8.98 7.02 -10.46
C GLU A 26 7.77 6.40 -11.16
N GLY A 27 7.13 5.41 -10.52
CA GLY A 27 5.94 4.78 -11.10
C GLY A 27 4.75 5.72 -11.20
N GLU A 28 3.85 5.44 -12.16
CA GLU A 28 2.77 6.35 -12.56
C GLU A 28 1.88 6.76 -11.38
N VAL A 29 1.55 5.83 -10.49
CA VAL A 29 0.71 6.11 -9.32
C VAL A 29 1.36 7.15 -8.40
N ILE A 30 2.66 7.03 -8.16
CA ILE A 30 3.42 7.95 -7.31
C ILE A 30 3.48 9.33 -7.97
N THR A 31 3.78 9.39 -9.28
CA THR A 31 3.78 10.65 -10.05
C THR A 31 2.42 11.33 -10.01
N ARG A 32 1.33 10.58 -10.16
CA ARG A 32 -0.02 11.13 -10.14
C ARG A 32 -0.46 11.58 -8.75
N LEU A 33 0.01 10.93 -7.68
CA LEU A 33 -0.19 11.42 -6.31
C LEU A 33 0.56 12.74 -6.08
N LYS A 34 1.82 12.84 -6.51
CA LYS A 34 2.63 14.06 -6.39
C LYS A 34 2.04 15.26 -7.11
N THR A 35 1.50 15.03 -8.30
CA THR A 35 0.88 16.08 -9.13
C THR A 35 -0.55 16.41 -8.70
N GLY A 36 -1.10 15.71 -7.72
CA GLY A 36 -2.49 15.87 -7.28
C GLY A 36 -3.53 15.31 -8.26
N ALA A 37 -3.10 14.69 -9.37
CA ALA A 37 -3.98 14.00 -10.31
C ALA A 37 -4.66 12.75 -9.71
N LEU A 38 -4.11 12.24 -8.60
CA LEU A 38 -4.71 11.23 -7.73
C LEU A 38 -4.72 11.71 -6.28
N CYS A 39 -5.75 11.31 -5.53
CA CYS A 39 -5.86 11.56 -4.11
C CYS A 39 -6.39 10.30 -3.41
N ALA A 40 -5.79 9.94 -2.28
CA ALA A 40 -6.20 8.79 -1.47
C ALA A 40 -7.18 9.17 -0.33
N ARG A 41 -7.82 10.35 -0.42
CA ARG A 41 -8.71 10.85 0.63
C ARG A 41 -9.90 9.92 0.84
N GLY A 42 -10.20 9.65 2.11
CA GLY A 42 -11.30 8.76 2.49
C GLY A 42 -10.96 7.28 2.41
N LEU A 43 -9.71 6.91 2.10
CA LEU A 43 -9.28 5.52 2.09
C LEU A 43 -8.62 5.12 3.42
N ARG A 44 -8.87 3.88 3.83
CA ARG A 44 -8.09 3.15 4.85
C ARG A 44 -7.20 2.14 4.12
N ILE A 45 -5.90 2.25 4.26
CA ILE A 45 -4.96 1.50 3.41
C ILE A 45 -3.97 0.74 4.29
N VAL A 46 -3.86 -0.57 4.07
CA VAL A 46 -2.73 -1.38 4.50
C VAL A 46 -1.76 -1.49 3.34
N LEU A 47 -0.53 -1.06 3.56
CA LEU A 47 0.60 -1.24 2.66
C LEU A 47 1.63 -2.17 3.31
N GLU A 48 1.97 -3.22 2.60
CA GLU A 48 2.95 -4.21 3.02
C GLU A 48 3.99 -4.45 1.93
N ALA A 49 5.26 -4.54 2.32
CA ALA A 49 6.32 -5.04 1.45
C ALA A 49 7.33 -5.89 2.23
N GLY A 50 7.89 -6.89 1.56
CA GLY A 50 8.96 -7.72 2.08
C GLY A 50 10.31 -7.02 2.02
N VAL A 51 11.15 -7.17 3.05
CA VAL A 51 12.50 -6.59 3.04
C VAL A 51 13.45 -7.29 2.07
N ARG A 52 13.14 -8.53 1.65
CA ARG A 52 13.93 -9.34 0.69
C ARG A 52 13.51 -9.14 -0.78
N GLU A 53 12.79 -8.07 -1.09
CA GLU A 53 12.41 -7.67 -2.46
C GLU A 53 12.77 -6.20 -2.76
N PRO A 54 14.07 -5.85 -2.89
CA PRO A 54 14.53 -4.46 -2.77
C PRO A 54 13.84 -3.43 -3.69
N ILE A 55 13.60 -3.78 -4.95
CA ILE A 55 12.93 -2.88 -5.92
C ILE A 55 11.48 -2.63 -5.51
N VAL A 56 10.76 -3.69 -5.15
CA VAL A 56 9.36 -3.61 -4.70
C VAL A 56 9.28 -2.85 -3.39
N PHE A 57 10.17 -3.17 -2.44
CA PHE A 57 10.24 -2.53 -1.14
C PHE A 57 10.47 -1.02 -1.24
N GLN A 58 11.44 -0.58 -2.05
CA GLN A 58 11.70 0.84 -2.29
C GLN A 58 10.50 1.54 -2.94
N ALA A 59 9.86 0.92 -3.93
CA ALA A 59 8.67 1.50 -4.56
C ALA A 59 7.50 1.65 -3.58
N ASN A 60 7.30 0.68 -2.69
CA ASN A 60 6.27 0.72 -1.66
C ASN A 60 6.58 1.76 -0.57
N GLN A 61 7.85 1.93 -0.18
CA GLN A 61 8.26 3.02 0.71
C GLN A 61 8.03 4.40 0.08
N ALA A 62 8.36 4.56 -1.21
CA ALA A 62 8.13 5.80 -1.93
C ALA A 62 6.63 6.14 -2.00
N LEU A 63 5.77 5.15 -2.25
CA LEU A 63 4.32 5.33 -2.18
C LEU A 63 3.86 5.72 -0.77
N TYR A 64 4.32 5.00 0.26
CA TYR A 64 3.98 5.31 1.66
C TYR A 64 4.35 6.75 2.02
N ALA A 65 5.54 7.21 1.63
CA ALA A 65 5.97 8.59 1.85
C ALA A 65 5.06 9.63 1.19
N GLN A 66 4.51 9.34 -0.01
CA GLN A 66 3.54 10.24 -0.66
C GLN A 66 2.19 10.26 0.05
N LEU A 67 1.72 9.11 0.56
CA LEU A 67 0.42 8.99 1.21
C LEU A 67 0.41 9.53 2.65
N ASN A 68 1.54 9.40 3.37
CA ASN A 68 1.68 9.79 4.78
C ASN A 68 1.75 11.32 5.02
N THR A 69 1.32 12.11 4.03
CA THR A 69 1.26 13.57 4.09
C THR A 69 -0.10 14.09 4.58
N SER A 70 -1.08 13.21 4.79
CA SER A 70 -2.45 13.56 5.15
C SER A 70 -2.96 12.74 6.34
N GLN A 71 -4.01 13.19 7.02
CA GLN A 71 -4.68 12.48 8.13
C GLN A 71 -5.41 11.18 7.69
N GLN A 72 -4.93 10.50 6.66
CA GLN A 72 -5.46 9.22 6.19
C GLN A 72 -4.99 8.08 7.10
N SER A 73 -5.83 7.06 7.25
CA SER A 73 -5.45 5.84 7.98
C SER A 73 -4.61 4.94 7.07
N ILE A 74 -3.30 5.18 7.05
CA ILE A 74 -2.32 4.37 6.34
C ILE A 74 -1.57 3.49 7.34
N PHE A 75 -1.60 2.18 7.15
CA PHE A 75 -0.92 1.19 7.97
C PHE A 75 0.23 0.59 7.16
N TRP A 76 1.46 0.95 7.52
CA TRP A 76 2.67 0.42 6.88
C TRP A 76 3.18 -0.80 7.62
N ARG A 77 3.51 -1.87 6.88
CA ARG A 77 4.15 -3.06 7.42
C ARG A 77 5.34 -3.49 6.58
N GLN A 78 6.41 -3.83 7.28
CA GLN A 78 7.58 -4.47 6.70
C GLN A 78 7.57 -5.93 7.14
N VAL A 79 7.75 -6.84 6.19
CA VAL A 79 7.76 -8.28 6.47
C VAL A 79 9.17 -8.82 6.26
N ASP A 80 9.62 -9.68 7.17
CA ASP A 80 10.84 -10.48 6.97
C ASP A 80 10.59 -11.61 5.96
N GLY A 81 10.38 -11.18 4.71
CA GLY A 81 9.86 -11.96 3.60
C GLY A 81 10.32 -11.37 2.27
N GLY A 82 10.07 -12.10 1.19
CA GLY A 82 10.33 -11.64 -0.17
C GLY A 82 9.04 -11.64 -1.00
N HIS A 83 9.20 -11.73 -2.32
CA HIS A 83 8.10 -11.79 -3.27
C HIS A 83 7.51 -13.22 -3.35
N ASP A 84 6.88 -13.66 -2.25
CA ASP A 84 6.45 -15.04 -2.04
C ASP A 84 5.03 -15.10 -1.46
N ALA A 85 4.16 -15.89 -2.09
CA ALA A 85 2.78 -16.10 -1.66
C ALA A 85 2.67 -16.72 -0.26
N LEU A 86 3.66 -17.50 0.18
CA LEU A 86 3.69 -18.02 1.55
C LEU A 86 3.85 -16.89 2.57
N CYS A 87 4.70 -15.89 2.26
CA CYS A 87 4.84 -14.68 3.07
C CYS A 87 3.54 -13.85 3.03
N TRP A 88 2.94 -13.67 1.85
CA TRP A 88 1.73 -12.86 1.70
C TRP A 88 0.52 -13.43 2.42
N ARG A 89 0.38 -14.76 2.53
CA ARG A 89 -0.78 -15.40 3.17
C ARG A 89 -1.02 -14.87 4.59
N GLY A 90 0.03 -14.75 5.40
CA GLY A 90 -0.10 -14.23 6.77
C GLY A 90 -0.48 -12.75 6.77
N GLY A 91 0.16 -11.97 5.90
CA GLY A 91 -0.14 -10.56 5.73
C GLY A 91 -1.59 -10.29 5.28
N LEU A 92 -2.15 -11.16 4.44
CA LEU A 92 -3.50 -11.04 3.91
C LEU A 92 -4.53 -11.12 5.04
N THR A 93 -4.48 -12.19 5.84
CA THR A 93 -5.41 -12.40 6.95
C THR A 93 -5.32 -11.27 7.98
N GLN A 94 -4.10 -10.90 8.38
CA GLN A 94 -3.91 -9.84 9.37
C GLN A 94 -4.32 -8.46 8.83
N GLY A 95 -4.11 -8.20 7.53
CA GLY A 95 -4.54 -6.97 6.87
C GLY A 95 -6.06 -6.82 6.82
N LEU A 96 -6.78 -7.91 6.54
CA LEU A 96 -8.25 -7.93 6.57
C LEU A 96 -8.79 -7.66 7.98
N MET A 97 -8.23 -8.31 9.00
CA MET A 97 -8.60 -8.08 10.40
C MET A 97 -8.44 -6.60 10.77
N LEU A 98 -7.29 -6.00 10.44
CA LEU A 98 -7.01 -4.61 10.75
C LEU A 98 -7.96 -3.63 10.04
N LEU A 99 -8.28 -3.90 8.77
CA LEU A 99 -9.19 -3.05 8.00
C LEU A 99 -10.63 -3.12 8.52
N TRP A 100 -11.05 -4.28 9.04
CA TRP A 100 -12.37 -4.49 9.62
C TRP A 100 -12.47 -4.19 11.12
N GLN A 101 -11.37 -3.89 11.81
CA GLN A 101 -11.36 -3.59 13.24
C GLN A 101 -12.46 -2.60 13.69
N PRO A 102 -12.74 -1.49 12.98
CA PRO A 102 -13.79 -0.56 13.38
C PRO A 102 -15.21 -1.13 13.37
N LEU A 103 -15.46 -2.25 12.68
CA LEU A 103 -16.77 -2.93 12.69
C LEU A 103 -16.96 -3.76 13.97
N ILE A 104 -15.84 -4.14 14.61
CA ILE A 104 -15.83 -4.94 15.84
C ILE A 104 -15.84 -4.01 17.05
N ASP A 105 -15.11 -2.88 17.00
CA ASP A 105 -15.05 -1.90 18.10
C ASP A 105 -16.40 -1.22 18.39
N THR A 106 -17.37 -1.33 17.48
CA THR A 106 -18.73 -0.80 17.62
C THR A 106 -19.74 -1.80 18.21
N LEU A 107 -19.33 -3.03 18.49
CA LEU A 107 -20.13 -4.07 19.18
C LEU A 107 -19.87 -4.02 20.69
#